data_AF-A0AAE0BAM1-F1
#
_entry.id   AF-A0AAE0BAM1-F1
#
_cell.length_a   1.000
_cell.length_b   1.000
_cell.length_c   1.000
_cell.angle_alpha   90.00
_cell.angle_beta   90.00
_cell.angle_gamma   90.00
#
_symmetry.space_group_name_H-M   'P 1'
#
loop_
_entity.id
_entity.type
_entity.pdbx_description
1 polymer ?
#
loop_
_entity_poly.entity_id
_entity_poly.type
_entity_poly.pdbx_seq_one_letter_code
_entity_poly.pdbx_strand_id
1 'polypeptide(L)'
;MCKKRPHGGSTLGRRYIRRDRKERHDQIINDYFKGEQSKYMREHFRCRFRMNVELFNRILRAIETNDDYFTQKTDAVRKLGLSPLQKMMAAVRMLAYGCPADFLDEYVQIGESTAIESLKHFCDVVIRVFETQYLRKPNTNDIARLLKEGEDRGFPGMLGSLDCMHWHWKNCPTA
;
A
#
# COMPACT_ATOMS: atom_id res chain seq x y z
N MET A 1 -21.94 -12.99 -9.58
CA MET A 1 -21.29 -13.51 -8.35
C MET A 1 -20.09 -14.35 -8.74
N CYS A 2 -18.87 -13.88 -8.47
CA CYS A 2 -17.65 -14.63 -8.79
C CYS A 2 -17.49 -15.77 -7.77
N LYS A 3 -17.62 -17.04 -8.22
CA LYS A 3 -17.45 -18.22 -7.35
C LYS A 3 -16.02 -18.23 -6.82
N LYS A 4 -15.83 -18.03 -5.50
CA LYS A 4 -14.53 -18.22 -4.85
C LYS A 4 -14.05 -19.64 -5.16
N ARG A 5 -12.84 -19.78 -5.73
CA ARG A 5 -12.24 -21.09 -5.93
C ARG A 5 -12.12 -21.80 -4.56
N PRO A 6 -12.35 -23.11 -4.48
CA PRO A 6 -12.14 -23.85 -3.23
C PRO A 6 -10.73 -23.58 -2.71
N HIS A 7 -10.57 -23.37 -1.41
CA HIS A 7 -9.26 -23.32 -0.78
C HIS A 7 -8.53 -24.63 -1.09
N GLY A 8 -7.50 -24.56 -1.95
CA GLY A 8 -6.64 -25.70 -2.23
C GLY A 8 -5.87 -26.04 -0.96
N GLY A 9 -6.18 -27.20 -0.39
CA GLY A 9 -5.46 -27.74 0.76
C GLY A 9 -3.98 -28.00 0.45
N SER A 10 -3.27 -28.56 1.42
CA SER A 10 -1.90 -29.01 1.19
C SER A 10 -1.90 -30.11 0.13
N THR A 11 -1.25 -29.85 -1.02
CA THR A 11 -1.00 -30.87 -2.03
C THR A 11 0.22 -31.68 -1.60
N LEU A 12 0.10 -33.01 -1.66
CA LEU A 12 1.22 -33.90 -1.32
C LEU A 12 2.44 -33.53 -2.18
N GLY A 13 3.60 -33.35 -1.54
CA GLY A 13 4.84 -32.95 -2.23
C GLY A 13 5.09 -31.44 -2.36
N ARG A 14 4.16 -30.57 -1.93
CA ARG A 14 4.41 -29.12 -1.91
C ARG A 14 5.46 -28.77 -0.86
N ARG A 15 6.61 -28.25 -1.31
CA ARG A 15 7.67 -27.75 -0.42
C ARG A 15 7.18 -26.53 0.36
N TYR A 16 7.26 -26.60 1.69
CA TYR A 16 7.00 -25.46 2.55
C TYR A 16 8.27 -24.62 2.70
N ILE A 17 8.19 -23.33 2.37
CA ILE A 17 9.26 -22.36 2.60
C ILE A 17 9.05 -21.76 3.99
N ARG A 18 10.02 -21.98 4.89
CA ARG A 18 10.00 -21.42 6.25
C ARG A 18 10.41 -19.95 6.20
N ARG A 19 9.43 -19.07 6.40
CA ARG A 19 9.60 -17.61 6.47
C ARG A 19 9.64 -17.16 7.93
N ASP A 20 10.70 -16.47 8.35
CA ASP A 20 10.75 -15.88 9.69
C ASP A 20 10.03 -14.53 9.71
N ARG A 21 8.75 -14.58 10.04
CA ARG A 21 7.86 -13.41 10.02
C ARG A 21 8.18 -12.43 11.15
N LYS A 22 8.62 -12.93 12.30
CA LYS A 22 8.90 -12.10 13.48
C LYS A 22 10.21 -11.35 13.28
N GLU A 23 11.27 -12.07 12.95
CA GLU A 23 12.56 -11.45 12.67
C GLU A 23 12.42 -10.41 11.56
N ARG A 24 11.66 -10.73 10.50
CA ARG A 24 11.46 -9.77 9.42
C ARG A 24 10.67 -8.53 9.84
N HIS A 25 9.68 -8.68 10.73
CA HIS A 25 8.98 -7.53 11.30
C HIS A 25 9.95 -6.64 12.09
N ASP A 26 10.78 -7.23 12.96
CA ASP A 26 11.75 -6.48 13.77
C ASP A 26 12.78 -5.75 12.89
N GLN A 27 13.23 -6.38 11.81
CA GLN A 27 14.09 -5.74 10.80
C GLN A 27 13.41 -4.55 10.13
N ILE A 28 12.13 -4.65 9.75
CA ILE A 28 11.38 -3.54 9.16
C ILE A 28 11.28 -2.36 10.13
N ILE A 29 11.04 -2.63 11.42
CA ILE A 29 11.02 -1.59 12.45
C ILE A 29 12.37 -0.89 12.56
N ASN A 30 13.47 -1.67 12.57
CA ASN A 30 14.83 -1.12 12.57
C ASN A 30 15.15 -0.31 11.31
N ASP A 31 14.61 -0.72 10.17
CA ASP A 31 14.89 -0.07 8.89
C ASP A 31 14.25 1.33 8.80
N TYR A 32 13.03 1.52 9.32
CA TYR A 32 12.24 2.74 9.03
C TYR A 32 11.54 3.41 10.21
N PHE A 33 11.30 2.72 11.32
CA PHE A 33 10.35 3.17 12.36
C PHE A 33 11.02 3.51 13.70
N LYS A 34 12.36 3.57 13.75
CA LYS A 34 13.15 3.96 14.94
C LYS A 34 13.51 5.46 14.99
N GLY A 35 12.82 6.30 14.23
CA GLY A 35 13.14 7.74 14.16
C GLY A 35 14.55 7.97 13.61
N GLU A 36 15.34 8.80 14.28
CA GLU A 36 16.74 9.11 13.89
C GLU A 36 17.67 7.89 13.98
N GLN A 37 17.31 6.86 14.75
CA GLN A 37 18.06 5.61 14.86
C GLN A 37 17.67 4.60 13.77
N SER A 38 16.75 4.95 12.87
CA SER A 38 16.38 4.07 11.75
C SER A 38 17.55 3.94 10.77
N LYS A 39 17.74 2.76 10.21
CA LYS A 39 18.76 2.53 9.19
C LYS A 39 18.59 3.45 7.97
N TYR A 40 17.35 3.73 7.60
CA TYR A 40 17.00 4.62 6.49
C TYR A 40 16.31 5.88 6.99
N MET A 41 16.81 7.03 6.53
CA MET A 41 16.21 8.35 6.78
C MET A 41 14.83 8.52 6.11
N ARG A 42 14.12 9.60 6.48
CA ARG A 42 12.73 9.87 6.06
C ARG A 42 12.59 10.07 4.55
N GLU A 43 13.63 10.59 3.90
CA GLU A 43 13.70 10.80 2.45
C GLU A 43 13.67 9.45 1.72
N HIS A 44 14.41 8.47 2.23
CA HIS A 44 14.39 7.11 1.70
C HIS A 44 13.03 6.46 1.89
N PHE A 45 12.39 6.66 3.04
CA PHE A 45 11.02 6.18 3.27
C PHE A 45 10.05 6.78 2.24
N ARG A 46 10.11 8.11 2.04
CA ARG A 46 9.26 8.79 1.06
C ARG A 46 9.49 8.30 -0.36
N CYS A 47 10.74 8.06 -0.77
CA CYS A 47 11.04 7.49 -2.07
C CYS A 47 10.49 6.06 -2.22
N ARG A 48 10.59 5.22 -1.18
CA ARG A 48 10.22 3.80 -1.21
C ARG A 48 8.73 3.53 -1.07
N PHE A 49 8.01 4.37 -0.33
CA PHE A 49 6.58 4.20 -0.07
C PHE A 49 5.72 5.26 -0.75
N ARG A 50 6.34 6.22 -1.45
CA ARG A 50 5.69 7.35 -2.14
C ARG A 50 4.83 8.22 -1.22
N MET A 51 5.09 8.16 0.09
CA MET A 51 4.39 8.92 1.13
C MET A 51 5.28 9.13 2.35
N ASN A 52 4.93 10.07 3.22
CA ASN A 52 5.63 10.25 4.49
C ASN A 52 5.22 9.17 5.52
N VAL A 53 6.01 9.05 6.59
CA VAL A 53 5.79 8.05 7.65
C VAL A 53 4.49 8.32 8.41
N GLU A 54 4.13 9.59 8.60
CA GLU A 54 2.92 10.00 9.31
C GLU A 54 1.64 9.55 8.58
N LEU A 55 1.57 9.74 7.25
CA LEU A 55 0.46 9.27 6.42
C LEU A 55 0.43 7.74 6.39
N PHE A 56 1.58 7.09 6.27
CA PHE A 56 1.67 5.64 6.31
C PHE A 56 1.10 5.08 7.63
N ASN A 57 1.47 5.66 8.77
CA ASN A 57 0.95 5.26 10.08
C ASN A 57 -0.55 5.56 10.22
N ARG A 58 -1.05 6.67 9.65
CA ARG A 58 -2.49 6.96 9.62
C ARG A 58 -3.26 5.88 8.85
N ILE A 59 -2.74 5.46 7.70
CA ILE A 59 -3.36 4.40 6.90
C ILE A 59 -3.26 3.06 7.65
N LEU A 60 -2.14 2.75 8.29
CA LEU A 60 -1.95 1.53 9.08
C LEU A 60 -3.01 1.40 10.17
N ARG A 61 -3.23 2.47 10.95
CA ARG A 61 -4.27 2.48 11.99
C ARG A 61 -5.68 2.31 11.41
N ALA A 62 -5.94 2.95 10.28
CA ALA A 62 -7.22 2.82 9.60
C ALA A 62 -7.48 1.37 9.15
N ILE A 63 -6.49 0.69 8.56
CA ILE A 63 -6.68 -0.70 8.11
C ILE A 63 -6.83 -1.68 9.29
N GLU A 64 -6.09 -1.48 10.38
CA GLU A 64 -6.19 -2.30 11.58
C GLU A 64 -7.57 -2.18 12.25
N THR A 65 -8.17 -0.99 12.21
CA THR A 65 -9.46 -0.73 12.85
C THR A 65 -10.64 -1.22 12.01
N ASN A 66 -10.51 -1.21 10.68
CA ASN A 66 -11.63 -1.42 9.78
C ASN A 66 -11.69 -2.84 9.17
N ASP A 67 -10.64 -3.65 9.28
CA ASP A 67 -10.63 -5.00 8.69
C ASP A 67 -9.83 -6.02 9.52
N ASP A 68 -10.56 -7.02 10.04
CA ASP A 68 -10.04 -8.15 10.83
C ASP A 68 -8.98 -8.99 10.09
N TYR A 69 -8.87 -8.86 8.77
CA TYR A 69 -7.79 -9.46 8.00
C TYR A 69 -6.43 -8.93 8.44
N PHE A 70 -6.32 -7.65 8.79
CA PHE A 70 -5.05 -7.03 9.17
C PHE A 70 -4.65 -7.34 10.61
N THR A 71 -5.59 -7.73 11.48
CA THR A 71 -5.29 -8.17 12.84
C THR A 71 -4.29 -9.33 12.85
N GLN A 72 -3.22 -9.20 13.64
CA GLN A 72 -2.23 -10.27 13.77
C GLN A 72 -2.82 -11.40 14.62
N LYS A 73 -2.88 -12.61 14.04
CA LYS A 73 -3.44 -13.80 14.69
C LYS A 73 -2.33 -14.79 15.03
N THR A 74 -2.51 -15.55 16.11
CA THR A 74 -1.65 -16.69 16.44
C THR A 74 -2.16 -17.94 15.73
N ASP A 75 -1.24 -18.73 15.16
CA ASP A 75 -1.59 -20.03 14.60
C ASP A 75 -1.83 -21.08 15.70
N ALA A 76 -2.26 -22.29 15.30
CA ALA A 76 -2.53 -23.40 16.21
C ALA A 76 -1.29 -23.86 17.00
N VAL A 77 -0.09 -23.48 16.56
CA VAL A 77 1.21 -23.77 17.20
C VAL A 77 1.69 -22.57 18.02
N ARG A 78 0.80 -21.58 18.27
CA ARG A 78 1.06 -20.33 19.01
C ARG A 78 2.13 -19.44 18.38
N LYS A 79 2.43 -19.58 17.09
CA LYS A 79 3.31 -18.63 16.38
C LYS A 79 2.49 -17.46 15.87
N LEU A 80 3.06 -16.27 16.01
CA LEU A 80 2.46 -15.05 15.48
C LEU A 80 2.47 -15.07 13.95
N GLY A 81 1.33 -14.78 13.35
CA GLY A 81 1.17 -14.57 11.92
C GLY A 81 1.85 -13.28 11.44
N LEU A 82 1.66 -12.96 10.16
CA LEU A 82 2.14 -11.69 9.59
C LEU A 82 1.49 -10.50 10.29
N SER A 83 2.32 -9.51 10.61
CA SER A 83 1.84 -8.25 11.16
C SER A 83 1.05 -7.43 10.12
N PRO A 84 0.11 -6.58 10.56
CA PRO A 84 -0.54 -5.58 9.73
C PRO A 84 0.46 -4.74 8.93
N LEU A 85 1.57 -4.35 9.58
CA LEU A 85 2.67 -3.60 8.96
C LEU A 85 3.26 -4.33 7.75
N GLN A 86 3.57 -5.62 7.86
CA GLN A 86 4.12 -6.41 6.74
C GLN A 86 3.12 -6.52 5.59
N LYS A 87 1.84 -6.78 5.89
CA LYS A 87 0.78 -6.89 4.89
C LYS A 87 0.57 -5.57 4.14
N MET A 88 0.52 -4.45 4.86
CA MET A 88 0.39 -3.13 4.25
C MET A 88 1.63 -2.75 3.43
N MET A 89 2.82 -3.05 3.95
CA MET A 89 4.08 -2.81 3.26
C MET A 89 4.15 -3.52 1.91
N ALA A 90 3.68 -4.77 1.86
CA ALA A 90 3.54 -5.53 0.62
C ALA A 90 2.58 -4.82 -0.36
N ALA A 91 1.36 -4.48 0.09
CA ALA A 91 0.36 -3.81 -0.74
C ALA A 91 0.86 -2.46 -1.30
N VAL A 92 1.43 -1.60 -0.44
CA VAL A 92 1.95 -0.29 -0.85
C VAL A 92 3.10 -0.44 -1.84
N ARG A 93 3.99 -1.42 -1.66
CA ARG A 93 5.09 -1.65 -2.62
C ARG A 93 4.59 -2.12 -3.99
N MET A 94 3.59 -3.00 -4.03
CA MET A 94 2.95 -3.41 -5.29
C MET A 94 2.35 -2.20 -6.00
N LEU A 95 1.67 -1.30 -5.29
CA LEU A 95 1.07 -0.11 -5.87
C LEU A 95 2.11 0.95 -6.30
N ALA A 96 3.16 1.14 -5.50
CA ALA A 96 4.16 2.18 -5.74
C ALA A 96 5.10 1.88 -6.92
N TYR A 97 5.34 0.60 -7.20
CA TYR A 97 6.32 0.17 -8.20
C TYR A 97 5.76 -0.79 -9.26
N GLY A 98 4.52 -1.23 -9.14
CA GLY A 98 3.97 -2.29 -10.01
C GLY A 98 4.72 -3.61 -9.87
N CYS A 99 5.34 -3.88 -8.71
CA CYS A 99 6.19 -5.06 -8.56
C CYS A 99 5.37 -6.35 -8.53
N PRO A 100 5.89 -7.45 -9.11
CA PRO A 100 5.31 -8.78 -8.94
C PRO A 100 5.16 -9.17 -7.46
N ALA A 101 4.16 -9.98 -7.14
CA ALA A 101 3.84 -10.36 -5.76
C ALA A 101 4.85 -11.36 -5.16
N ASP A 102 5.48 -12.19 -5.99
CA ASP A 102 6.52 -13.16 -5.61
C ASP A 102 7.83 -12.46 -5.20
N PHE A 103 8.18 -11.35 -5.84
CA PHE A 103 9.34 -10.52 -5.49
C PHE A 103 9.32 -10.04 -4.03
N LEU A 104 8.12 -9.87 -3.46
CA LEU A 104 7.98 -9.43 -2.08
C LEU A 104 8.33 -10.51 -1.06
N ASP A 105 8.50 -11.76 -1.46
CA ASP A 105 8.90 -12.81 -0.54
C ASP A 105 10.31 -12.56 0.01
N GLU A 106 11.24 -12.15 -0.86
CA GLU A 106 12.61 -11.84 -0.45
C GLU A 106 12.65 -10.71 0.58
N TYR A 107 11.87 -9.64 0.35
CA TYR A 107 11.93 -8.44 1.18
C TYR A 107 10.92 -8.41 2.32
N VAL A 108 9.75 -9.04 2.26
CA VAL A 108 8.73 -8.95 3.33
C VAL A 108 8.54 -10.32 4.00
N GLN A 109 9.08 -11.39 3.42
CA GLN A 109 8.87 -12.77 3.87
C GLN A 109 7.38 -13.11 3.87
N ILE A 110 6.71 -12.74 2.77
CA ILE A 110 5.28 -12.94 2.51
C ILE A 110 5.12 -13.79 1.25
N GLY A 111 4.24 -14.79 1.31
CA GLY A 111 3.93 -15.60 0.14
C GLY A 111 3.13 -14.80 -0.90
N GLU A 112 3.37 -15.07 -2.18
CA GLU A 112 2.74 -14.39 -3.33
C GLU A 112 1.21 -14.26 -3.18
N SER A 113 0.52 -15.38 -2.90
CA SER A 113 -0.95 -15.39 -2.74
C SER A 113 -1.41 -14.47 -1.61
N THR A 114 -0.65 -14.41 -0.51
CA THR A 114 -0.96 -13.58 0.66
C THR A 114 -0.62 -12.10 0.39
N ALA A 115 0.38 -11.79 -0.43
CA ALA A 115 0.65 -10.43 -0.87
C ALA A 115 -0.50 -9.90 -1.75
N ILE A 116 -0.96 -10.71 -2.71
CA ILE A 116 -2.12 -10.37 -3.56
C ILE A 116 -3.40 -10.20 -2.73
N GLU A 117 -3.65 -11.10 -1.77
CA GLU A 117 -4.80 -10.98 -0.88
C GLU A 117 -4.71 -9.72 0.00
N SER A 118 -3.53 -9.44 0.55
CA SER A 118 -3.30 -8.21 1.33
C SER A 118 -3.52 -6.94 0.52
N LEU A 119 -3.13 -6.94 -0.77
CA LEU A 119 -3.40 -5.83 -1.68
C LEU A 119 -4.91 -5.60 -1.88
N LYS A 120 -5.68 -6.67 -2.08
CA LYS A 120 -7.14 -6.57 -2.25
C LYS A 120 -7.82 -5.96 -1.02
N HIS A 121 -7.56 -6.56 0.15
CA HIS A 121 -8.07 -6.04 1.42
C HIS A 121 -7.63 -4.60 1.68
N PHE A 122 -6.36 -4.28 1.38
CA PHE A 122 -5.86 -2.91 1.50
C PHE A 122 -6.66 -1.93 0.63
N CYS A 123 -6.85 -2.22 -0.66
CA CYS A 123 -7.61 -1.37 -1.56
C CYS A 123 -9.07 -1.22 -1.10
N ASP A 124 -9.73 -2.30 -0.70
CA ASP A 124 -11.11 -2.27 -0.22
C ASP A 124 -11.27 -1.37 1.01
N VAL A 125 -10.35 -1.48 1.98
CA VAL A 125 -10.37 -0.64 3.18
C VAL A 125 -10.04 0.80 2.86
N VAL A 126 -9.05 1.05 2.00
CA VAL A 126 -8.67 2.41 1.60
C VAL A 126 -9.83 3.10 0.91
N ILE A 127 -10.51 2.43 -0.02
CA ILE A 127 -11.71 2.98 -0.67
C ILE A 127 -12.77 3.25 0.41
N ARG A 128 -13.15 2.26 1.20
CA ARG A 128 -14.22 2.42 2.20
C ARG A 128 -13.96 3.55 3.21
N VAL A 129 -12.72 3.73 3.68
CA VAL A 129 -12.38 4.73 4.70
C VAL A 129 -12.14 6.11 4.10
N PHE A 130 -11.52 6.19 2.93
CA PHE A 130 -11.01 7.45 2.38
C PHE A 130 -11.76 7.95 1.15
N GLU A 131 -12.71 7.19 0.59
CA GLU A 131 -13.44 7.55 -0.63
C GLU A 131 -14.13 8.91 -0.51
N THR A 132 -14.89 9.11 0.56
CA THR A 132 -15.67 10.34 0.79
C THR A 132 -14.80 11.58 0.94
N GLN A 133 -13.54 11.42 1.38
CA GLN A 133 -12.63 12.54 1.58
C GLN A 133 -11.72 12.77 0.37
N TYR A 134 -11.21 11.71 -0.24
CA TYR A 134 -10.08 11.78 -1.19
C TYR A 134 -10.34 11.16 -2.56
N LEU A 135 -11.26 10.19 -2.70
CA LEU A 135 -11.53 9.52 -3.99
C LEU A 135 -12.86 9.94 -4.62
N ARG A 136 -13.48 11.00 -4.11
CA ARG A 136 -14.69 11.61 -4.69
C ARG A 136 -14.34 12.67 -5.73
N LYS A 137 -15.35 13.07 -6.50
CA LYS A 137 -15.26 14.26 -7.35
C LYS A 137 -14.91 15.50 -6.50
N PRO A 138 -13.96 16.35 -6.94
CA PRO A 138 -13.66 17.61 -6.27
C PRO A 138 -14.92 18.48 -6.14
N ASN A 139 -15.13 19.05 -4.95
CA ASN A 139 -16.16 20.06 -4.75
C ASN A 139 -15.60 21.47 -4.99
N THR A 140 -16.43 22.50 -4.88
CA THR A 140 -16.01 23.88 -5.12
C THR A 140 -14.82 24.33 -4.24
N ASN A 141 -14.75 23.86 -2.99
CA ASN A 141 -13.65 24.16 -2.08
C ASN A 141 -12.36 23.44 -2.49
N ASP A 142 -12.46 22.18 -2.90
CA ASP A 142 -11.30 21.43 -3.41
C ASP A 142 -10.76 22.08 -4.69
N ILE A 143 -11.65 22.50 -5.59
CA ILE A 143 -11.31 23.21 -6.83
C ILE A 143 -10.58 24.51 -6.50
N ALA A 144 -11.14 25.34 -5.63
CA ALA A 144 -10.53 26.61 -5.24
C ALA A 144 -9.14 26.41 -4.61
N ARG A 145 -9.00 25.39 -3.74
CA ARG A 145 -7.72 25.05 -3.13
C ARG A 145 -6.69 24.59 -4.17
N LEU A 146 -7.08 23.68 -5.06
CA LEU A 146 -6.19 23.15 -6.10
C LEU A 146 -5.75 24.24 -7.09
N LEU A 147 -6.66 25.13 -7.49
CA LEU A 147 -6.34 26.26 -8.36
C LEU A 147 -5.34 27.22 -7.69
N LYS A 148 -5.55 27.54 -6.41
CA LYS A 148 -4.62 28.37 -5.65
C LYS A 148 -3.24 27.72 -5.55
N GLU A 149 -3.18 26.42 -5.23
CA GLU A 149 -1.91 25.67 -5.20
C GLU A 149 -1.23 25.63 -6.58
N GLY A 150 -2.01 25.57 -7.67
CA GLY A 150 -1.51 25.66 -9.04
C GLY A 150 -0.91 27.03 -9.33
N GLU A 151 -1.62 28.10 -8.97
CA GLU A 151 -1.17 29.49 -9.13
C GLU A 151 0.10 29.78 -8.33
N ASP A 152 0.16 29.37 -7.06
CA ASP A 152 1.33 29.50 -6.18
C ASP A 152 2.57 28.77 -6.77
N ARG A 153 2.35 27.76 -7.61
CA ARG A 153 3.40 27.00 -8.32
C ARG A 153 3.68 27.51 -9.73
N GLY A 154 3.02 28.58 -10.18
CA GLY A 154 3.19 29.17 -11.51
C GLY A 154 2.35 28.56 -12.63
N PHE A 155 1.32 27.78 -12.30
CA PHE A 155 0.40 27.13 -13.23
C PHE A 155 -1.04 27.65 -13.05
N PRO A 156 -1.34 28.89 -13.44
CA PRO A 156 -2.67 29.48 -13.27
C PRO A 156 -3.71 28.67 -14.06
N GLY A 157 -4.84 28.37 -13.42
CA GLY A 157 -5.92 27.56 -14.01
C GLY A 157 -5.70 26.05 -13.98
N MET A 158 -4.57 25.55 -13.45
CA MET A 158 -4.30 24.12 -13.35
C MET A 158 -5.05 23.49 -12.16
N LEU A 159 -6.01 22.61 -12.46
CA LEU A 159 -6.72 21.82 -11.45
C LEU A 159 -5.93 20.59 -10.98
N GLY A 160 -4.96 20.15 -11.78
CA GLY A 160 -4.09 19.01 -11.52
C GLY A 160 -3.36 18.58 -12.79
N SER A 161 -2.30 17.77 -12.64
CA SER A 161 -1.65 17.11 -13.78
C SER A 161 -2.25 15.72 -13.98
N LEU A 162 -2.88 15.49 -15.12
CA LEU A 162 -3.25 14.15 -15.55
C LEU A 162 -2.03 13.55 -16.28
N ASP A 163 -1.56 12.40 -15.82
CA ASP A 163 -0.49 11.68 -16.52
C ASP A 163 -0.98 11.26 -17.92
N CYS A 164 -0.33 11.79 -18.94
CA CYS A 164 -0.74 11.74 -20.35
C CYS A 164 -0.54 10.36 -20.98
N MET A 165 0.10 9.42 -20.29
CA MET A 165 0.65 8.21 -20.92
C MET A 165 -0.40 7.20 -21.44
N HIS A 166 -1.70 7.34 -21.14
CA HIS A 166 -2.71 6.35 -21.55
C HIS A 166 -4.03 6.93 -22.09
N TRP A 167 -4.10 8.23 -22.38
CA TRP A 167 -5.29 8.82 -23.00
C TRP A 167 -5.03 9.33 -24.42
N HIS A 168 -5.83 8.85 -25.36
CA HIS A 168 -5.94 9.45 -26.69
C HIS A 168 -6.66 10.79 -26.58
N TRP A 169 -5.88 11.87 -26.60
CA TRP A 169 -6.43 13.21 -26.71
C TRP A 169 -7.04 13.40 -28.10
N LYS A 170 -8.29 13.88 -28.15
CA LYS A 170 -8.91 14.32 -29.42
C LYS A 170 -8.16 15.52 -30.02
N ASN A 171 -7.61 16.40 -29.16
CA ASN A 171 -6.93 17.65 -29.54
C ASN A 171 -5.65 17.87 -28.70
N CYS A 172 -4.61 17.06 -28.88
CA CYS A 172 -3.31 17.37 -28.29
C CYS A 172 -2.66 18.52 -29.09
N PRO A 173 -2.27 19.66 -28.48
CA PRO A 173 -1.48 20.66 -29.19
C PRO A 173 -0.12 20.06 -29.50
N THR A 174 0.14 19.84 -30.79
CA THR A 174 1.46 19.47 -31.28
C THR A 174 2.39 20.65 -31.13
N ALA A 175 3.59 20.43 -30.58
CA ALA A 175 4.65 21.42 -30.53
C ALA A 175 5.17 21.78 -31.94
#